data_AF-A0A2R6EAK3-F1
#
_entry.id   AF-A0A2R6EAK3-F1
#
_cell.length_a   1.000
_cell.length_b   1.000
_cell.length_c   1.000
_cell.angle_alpha   90.00
_cell.angle_beta   90.00
_cell.angle_gamma   90.00
#
_symmetry.space_group_name_H-M   'P 1'
#
loop_
_entity.id
_entity.type
_entity.pdbx_description
1 polymer ?
#
loop_
_entity_poly.entity_id
_entity_poly.type
_entity_poly.pdbx_seq_one_letter_code
_entity_poly.pdbx_strand_id
1 'polypeptide(L)'
;MARREELGLSVETFIDRVAATGGGLPGAETVVLDILDPAEREQVMSDWDPDRLRDVFQQLYLGPDLYRELEGGDPDIDAAGGYIHDEPVLVERETLDHLRANYDVGVLTGRPAAEADIALERVGLDLPAEHRFTMDDWGAGKPDPDALVRLAERFDAGAVAFAGDTLDDVKTAVNASEADPDREYRGVGVLTGGLTGEAGRRKFERAGAAAVVDSVNDLPELLDED
;
A
#
# COMPACT_ATOMS: atom_id res chain seq x y z
N MET A 1 -27.98 5.65 -5.49
CA MET A 1 -28.01 4.92 -6.79
C MET A 1 -27.50 3.48 -6.68
N ALA A 2 -26.65 3.14 -5.70
CA ALA A 2 -26.02 1.82 -5.54
C ALA A 2 -26.89 0.70 -4.89
N ARG A 3 -28.16 0.55 -5.26
CA ARG A 3 -29.03 -0.49 -4.65
C ARG A 3 -29.88 -1.29 -5.63
N ARG A 4 -29.45 -1.41 -6.89
CA ARG A 4 -30.29 -2.01 -7.93
C ARG A 4 -29.74 -3.28 -8.59
N GLU A 5 -28.46 -3.58 -8.46
CA GLU A 5 -27.84 -4.78 -9.05
C GLU A 5 -26.99 -5.47 -7.97
N GLU A 6 -27.51 -6.54 -7.37
CA GLU A 6 -26.68 -7.39 -6.50
C GLU A 6 -25.90 -8.35 -7.42
N LEU A 7 -24.57 -8.23 -7.46
CA LEU A 7 -23.67 -9.08 -8.27
C LEU A 7 -23.79 -10.60 -7.99
N GLY A 8 -24.64 -11.03 -7.05
CA GLY A 8 -24.85 -12.43 -6.69
C GLY A 8 -23.63 -13.11 -6.07
N LEU A 9 -22.53 -12.37 -5.84
CA LEU A 9 -21.29 -12.85 -5.26
C LEU A 9 -21.07 -12.29 -3.86
N SER A 10 -20.56 -13.13 -2.96
CA SER A 10 -19.93 -12.61 -1.76
C SER A 10 -18.66 -11.85 -2.13
N VAL A 11 -18.28 -10.87 -1.29
CA VAL A 11 -17.03 -10.11 -1.45
C VAL A 11 -15.82 -11.04 -1.52
N GLU A 12 -15.78 -12.08 -0.71
CA GLU A 12 -14.71 -13.10 -0.72
C GLU A 12 -14.63 -13.81 -2.07
N THR A 13 -15.75 -14.28 -2.61
CA THR A 13 -15.79 -14.95 -3.92
C THR A 13 -15.37 -14.00 -5.04
N PHE A 14 -15.76 -12.73 -4.96
CA PHE A 14 -15.35 -11.72 -5.92
C PHE A 14 -13.82 -11.53 -5.89
N ILE A 15 -13.22 -11.33 -4.72
CA ILE A 15 -11.78 -11.14 -4.56
C ILE A 15 -11.00 -12.36 -5.07
N ASP A 16 -11.44 -13.58 -4.77
CA ASP A 16 -10.78 -14.80 -5.24
C ASP A 16 -10.78 -14.91 -6.78
N ARG A 17 -11.89 -14.52 -7.42
CA ARG A 17 -11.97 -14.48 -8.89
C ARG A 17 -11.10 -13.38 -9.49
N VAL A 18 -11.02 -12.22 -8.85
CA VAL A 18 -10.12 -11.14 -9.28
C VAL A 18 -8.67 -11.60 -9.19
N ALA A 19 -8.28 -12.25 -8.10
CA ALA A 19 -6.94 -12.82 -7.96
C ALA A 19 -6.64 -13.87 -9.05
N ALA A 20 -7.62 -14.74 -9.36
CA ALA A 20 -7.47 -15.77 -10.40
C ALA A 20 -7.38 -15.21 -11.84
N THR A 21 -7.82 -13.97 -12.07
CA THR A 21 -7.78 -13.29 -13.38
C THR A 21 -6.58 -12.35 -13.53
N GLY A 22 -5.61 -12.40 -12.62
CA GLY A 22 -4.39 -11.60 -12.65
C GLY A 22 -4.40 -10.40 -11.69
N GLY A 23 -5.50 -10.17 -10.98
CA GLY A 23 -5.63 -9.12 -9.97
C GLY A 23 -5.86 -7.71 -10.54
N GLY A 24 -5.84 -6.74 -9.64
CA GLY A 24 -5.99 -5.32 -9.97
C GLY A 24 -7.33 -4.95 -10.62
N LEU A 25 -7.38 -3.74 -11.17
CA LEU A 25 -8.56 -3.22 -11.87
C LEU A 25 -8.94 -4.06 -13.11
N PRO A 26 -8.00 -4.51 -13.98
CA PRO A 26 -8.36 -5.32 -15.14
C PRO A 26 -8.99 -6.67 -14.76
N GLY A 27 -8.51 -7.30 -13.69
CA GLY A 27 -9.12 -8.52 -13.14
C GLY A 27 -10.52 -8.25 -12.60
N ALA A 28 -10.70 -7.16 -11.85
CA ALA A 28 -12.01 -6.72 -11.36
C ALA A 28 -13.00 -6.45 -12.50
N GLU A 29 -12.58 -5.74 -13.54
CA GLU A 29 -13.37 -5.48 -14.74
C GLU A 29 -13.76 -6.79 -15.42
N THR A 30 -12.82 -7.70 -15.62
CA THR A 30 -13.08 -9.03 -16.21
C THR A 30 -14.16 -9.78 -15.43
N VAL A 31 -14.06 -9.83 -14.10
CA VAL A 31 -15.03 -10.53 -13.26
C VAL A 31 -16.41 -9.88 -13.32
N VAL A 32 -16.49 -8.55 -13.25
CA VAL A 32 -17.77 -7.83 -13.34
C VAL A 32 -18.42 -8.06 -14.71
N LEU A 33 -17.65 -7.84 -15.78
CA LEU A 33 -18.15 -7.99 -17.15
C LEU A 33 -18.60 -9.41 -17.44
N ASP A 34 -17.95 -10.44 -16.88
CA ASP A 34 -18.36 -11.83 -17.10
C ASP A 34 -19.72 -12.19 -16.46
N ILE A 35 -20.15 -11.46 -15.44
CA ILE A 35 -21.39 -11.73 -14.71
C ILE A 35 -22.59 -11.02 -15.36
N LEU A 36 -22.38 -9.82 -15.89
CA LEU A 36 -23.44 -8.99 -16.46
C LEU A 36 -23.89 -9.50 -17.83
N ASP A 37 -25.16 -9.27 -18.18
CA ASP A 37 -25.66 -9.47 -19.52
C ASP A 37 -25.18 -8.37 -20.50
N PRO A 38 -25.30 -8.55 -21.83
CA PRO A 38 -24.77 -7.57 -22.78
C PRO A 38 -25.32 -6.15 -22.63
N ALA A 39 -26.59 -5.98 -22.25
CA ALA A 39 -27.20 -4.66 -22.09
C ALA A 39 -26.73 -3.99 -20.79
N GLU A 40 -26.62 -4.77 -19.71
CA GLU A 40 -26.07 -4.32 -18.43
C GLU A 40 -24.59 -3.92 -18.56
N ARG A 41 -23.78 -4.68 -19.31
CA ARG A 41 -22.38 -4.34 -19.60
C ARG A 41 -22.27 -2.98 -20.30
N GLU A 42 -23.03 -2.77 -21.36
CA GLU A 42 -23.01 -1.52 -22.11
C GLU A 42 -23.39 -0.33 -21.21
N GLN A 43 -24.42 -0.51 -20.38
CA GLN A 43 -24.84 0.52 -19.44
C GLN A 43 -23.77 0.81 -18.37
N VAL A 44 -23.25 -0.22 -17.70
CA VAL A 44 -22.24 -0.05 -16.63
C VAL A 44 -20.98 0.60 -17.17
N MET A 45 -20.47 0.17 -18.32
CA MET A 45 -19.27 0.76 -18.92
C MET A 45 -19.52 2.17 -19.45
N SER A 46 -20.75 2.50 -19.85
CA SER A 46 -21.13 3.86 -20.22
C SER A 46 -21.25 4.79 -19.00
N ASP A 47 -21.71 4.28 -17.86
CA ASP A 47 -21.89 5.05 -16.63
C ASP A 47 -20.60 5.12 -15.80
N TRP A 48 -19.62 4.26 -16.07
CA TRP A 48 -18.37 4.20 -15.33
C TRP A 48 -17.46 5.37 -15.70
N ASP A 49 -17.26 6.26 -14.74
CA ASP A 49 -16.37 7.41 -14.82
C ASP A 49 -15.23 7.26 -13.77
N PRO A 50 -14.10 6.62 -14.15
CA PRO A 50 -12.98 6.40 -13.24
C PRO A 50 -12.38 7.70 -12.72
N ASP A 51 -12.31 8.72 -13.57
CA ASP A 51 -11.73 10.02 -13.23
C ASP A 51 -12.60 10.71 -12.17
N ARG A 52 -13.93 10.71 -12.37
CA ARG A 52 -14.84 11.24 -11.35
C ARG A 52 -14.82 10.46 -10.05
N LEU A 53 -14.71 9.13 -10.10
CA LEU A 53 -14.58 8.30 -8.90
C LEU A 53 -13.30 8.63 -8.12
N ARG A 54 -12.19 8.84 -8.83
CA ARG A 54 -10.94 9.31 -8.24
C ARG A 54 -11.09 10.70 -7.62
N ASP A 55 -11.71 11.64 -8.32
CA ASP A 55 -11.95 13.00 -7.81
C ASP A 55 -12.80 12.98 -6.54
N VAL A 56 -13.88 12.21 -6.53
CA VAL A 56 -14.74 12.03 -5.36
C VAL A 56 -13.94 11.48 -4.17
N PHE A 57 -13.11 10.46 -4.41
CA PHE A 57 -12.23 9.89 -3.39
C PHE A 57 -11.24 10.95 -2.87
N GLN A 58 -10.54 11.64 -3.76
CA GLN A 58 -9.51 12.61 -3.37
C GLN A 58 -10.09 13.81 -2.61
N GLN A 59 -11.27 14.30 -3.00
CA GLN A 59 -11.96 15.36 -2.25
C GLN A 59 -12.33 14.92 -0.83
N LEU A 60 -12.85 13.70 -0.65
CA LEU A 60 -13.19 13.15 0.67
C LEU A 60 -11.94 12.88 1.51
N TYR A 61 -10.89 12.37 0.88
CA TYR A 61 -9.67 11.96 1.54
C TYR A 61 -8.80 13.14 1.96
N LEU A 62 -8.48 14.04 1.04
CA LEU A 62 -7.66 15.23 1.31
C LEU A 62 -8.45 16.32 2.03
N GLY A 63 -9.77 16.36 1.84
CA GLY A 63 -10.58 17.51 2.24
C GLY A 63 -10.39 18.70 1.28
N PRO A 64 -11.20 19.76 1.43
CA PRO A 64 -11.33 20.82 0.43
C PRO A 64 -10.07 21.64 0.25
N ASP A 65 -9.31 21.87 1.32
CA ASP A 65 -8.13 22.74 1.26
C ASP A 65 -6.94 22.03 0.60
N LEU A 66 -6.62 20.81 1.04
CA LEU A 66 -5.57 20.00 0.44
C LEU A 66 -5.91 19.54 -0.99
N TYR A 67 -7.19 19.28 -1.30
CA TYR A 67 -7.59 18.97 -2.68
C TYR A 67 -7.30 20.15 -3.63
N ARG A 68 -7.63 21.38 -3.22
CA ARG A 68 -7.29 22.58 -4.02
C ARG A 68 -5.79 22.75 -4.20
N GLU A 69 -5.02 22.49 -3.15
CA GLU A 69 -3.57 22.65 -3.16
C GLU A 69 -2.86 21.59 -4.02
N LEU A 70 -3.24 20.32 -3.85
CA LEU A 70 -2.52 19.17 -4.41
C LEU A 70 -3.07 18.72 -5.76
N GLU A 71 -4.39 18.74 -5.95
CA GLU A 71 -5.04 18.30 -7.19
C GLU A 71 -5.43 19.49 -8.10
N GLY A 72 -5.42 20.72 -7.58
CA GLY A 72 -5.70 21.94 -8.35
C GLY A 72 -7.17 22.13 -8.77
N GLY A 73 -8.08 21.29 -8.25
CA GLY A 73 -9.52 21.34 -8.53
C GLY A 73 -10.30 22.14 -7.49
N ASP A 74 -11.54 22.52 -7.81
CA ASP A 74 -12.48 23.08 -6.83
C ASP A 74 -13.39 21.97 -6.30
N PRO A 75 -13.38 21.68 -4.99
CA PRO A 75 -14.18 20.62 -4.42
C PRO A 75 -15.68 20.94 -4.55
N ASP A 76 -16.44 19.97 -5.04
CA ASP A 76 -17.89 20.04 -5.21
C ASP A 76 -18.65 19.10 -4.26
N ILE A 77 -17.92 18.45 -3.34
CA ILE A 77 -18.43 17.63 -2.26
C ILE A 77 -18.19 18.32 -0.92
N ASP A 78 -19.16 18.19 -0.02
CA ASP A 78 -18.99 18.58 1.38
C ASP A 78 -18.13 17.54 2.13
N ALA A 79 -16.81 17.67 1.98
CA ALA A 79 -15.82 16.86 2.68
C ALA A 79 -15.33 17.62 3.92
N ALA A 80 -15.99 17.43 5.06
CA ALA A 80 -15.54 18.08 6.29
C ALA A 80 -14.15 17.57 6.71
N GLY A 81 -13.16 18.46 6.75
CA GLY A 81 -11.84 18.21 7.33
C GLY A 81 -10.88 17.33 6.52
N GLY A 82 -11.37 16.33 5.79
CA GLY A 82 -10.54 15.38 5.05
C GLY A 82 -10.06 14.20 5.90
N TYR A 83 -10.31 12.97 5.44
CA TYR A 83 -9.97 11.76 6.17
C TYR A 83 -8.46 11.52 6.37
N ILE A 84 -7.60 12.18 5.58
CA ILE A 84 -6.14 12.12 5.73
C ILE A 84 -5.68 12.57 7.13
N HIS A 85 -6.43 13.46 7.79
CA HIS A 85 -6.13 13.91 9.15
C HIS A 85 -6.61 12.94 10.23
N ASP A 86 -7.55 12.05 9.88
CA ASP A 86 -8.15 11.07 10.78
C ASP A 86 -7.43 9.72 10.75
N GLU A 87 -6.44 9.50 9.87
CA GLU A 87 -5.79 8.19 9.81
C GLU A 87 -5.07 7.89 11.14
N PRO A 88 -5.25 6.69 11.72
CA PRO A 88 -4.61 6.34 12.97
C PRO A 88 -3.10 6.22 12.80
N VAL A 89 -2.33 6.82 13.72
CA VAL A 89 -0.89 6.58 13.84
C VAL A 89 -0.69 5.26 14.59
N LEU A 90 -0.14 4.27 13.88
CA LEU A 90 0.08 2.91 14.41
C LEU A 90 1.44 2.75 15.08
N VAL A 91 2.45 3.46 14.58
CA VAL A 91 3.82 3.39 15.09
C VAL A 91 4.00 4.24 16.33
N GLU A 92 4.67 3.69 17.33
CA GLU A 92 5.04 4.42 18.53
C GLU A 92 6.33 5.23 18.32
N ARG A 93 6.42 6.39 18.99
CA ARG A 93 7.63 7.23 18.92
C ARG A 93 8.87 6.48 19.39
N GLU A 94 8.76 5.65 20.42
CA GLU A 94 9.87 4.85 20.93
C GLU A 94 10.39 3.85 19.88
N THR A 95 9.49 3.26 19.08
CA THR A 95 9.86 2.41 17.94
C THR A 95 10.63 3.19 16.88
N LEU A 96 10.16 4.38 16.50
CA LEU A 96 10.87 5.23 15.52
C LEU A 96 12.24 5.68 16.04
N ASP A 97 12.31 6.11 17.30
CA ASP A 97 13.56 6.55 17.93
C ASP A 97 14.58 5.40 17.97
N HIS A 98 14.14 4.19 18.30
CA HIS A 98 14.97 2.99 18.27
C HIS A 98 15.47 2.69 16.86
N LEU A 99 14.56 2.61 15.87
CA LEU A 99 14.92 2.26 14.50
C LEU A 99 15.94 3.26 13.91
N ARG A 100 15.76 4.56 14.16
CA ARG A 100 16.65 5.62 13.65
C ARG A 100 17.99 5.67 14.39
N ALA A 101 18.05 5.18 15.62
CA ALA A 101 19.29 5.13 16.38
C ALA A 101 20.19 3.96 15.95
N ASN A 102 19.60 2.87 15.46
CA ASN A 102 20.29 1.62 15.21
C ASN A 102 20.39 1.23 13.72
N TYR A 103 19.52 1.78 12.85
CA TYR A 103 19.44 1.40 11.44
C TYR A 103 19.25 2.61 10.51
N ASP A 104 19.61 2.42 9.25
CA ASP A 104 19.20 3.31 8.17
C ASP A 104 17.73 3.06 7.81
N VAL A 105 16.92 4.10 7.89
CA VAL A 105 15.46 4.01 7.70
C VAL A 105 15.08 4.64 6.36
N GLY A 106 14.35 3.88 5.54
CA GLY A 106 13.75 4.34 4.29
C GLY A 106 12.27 3.96 4.18
N VAL A 107 11.57 4.59 3.24
CA VAL A 107 10.13 4.37 3.00
C VAL A 107 9.88 4.07 1.53
N LEU A 108 9.20 2.97 1.25
CA LEU A 108 8.72 2.59 -0.08
C LEU A 108 7.19 2.48 -0.01
N THR A 109 6.49 3.43 -0.62
CA THR A 109 5.04 3.57 -0.49
C THR A 109 4.35 3.71 -1.84
N GLY A 110 3.11 3.21 -1.91
CA GLY A 110 2.22 3.44 -3.05
C GLY A 110 1.47 4.78 -2.98
N ARG A 111 1.74 5.60 -1.96
CA ARG A 111 1.18 6.96 -1.84
C ARG A 111 1.86 7.92 -2.83
N PRO A 112 1.14 8.94 -3.34
CA PRO A 112 1.76 10.11 -3.95
C PRO A 112 2.71 10.81 -2.98
N ALA A 113 3.68 11.54 -3.51
CA ALA A 113 4.70 12.23 -2.74
C ALA A 113 4.13 13.21 -1.71
N ALA A 114 3.13 14.00 -2.10
CA ALA A 114 2.50 14.95 -1.18
C ALA A 114 1.74 14.25 -0.04
N GLU A 115 1.04 13.14 -0.32
CA GLU A 115 0.37 12.36 0.72
C GLU A 115 1.38 11.65 1.64
N ALA A 116 2.49 11.18 1.08
CA ALA A 116 3.58 10.59 1.85
C ALA A 116 4.23 11.63 2.78
N ASP A 117 4.44 12.86 2.33
CA ASP A 117 4.95 13.97 3.15
C ASP A 117 4.04 14.24 4.35
N ILE A 118 2.72 14.32 4.12
CA ILE A 118 1.74 14.50 5.20
C ILE A 118 1.77 13.32 6.19
N ALA A 119 1.83 12.09 5.70
CA ALA A 119 1.88 10.90 6.56
C ALA A 119 3.16 10.88 7.42
N LEU A 120 4.32 11.19 6.82
CA LEU A 120 5.61 11.25 7.50
C LEU A 120 5.66 12.34 8.57
N GLU A 121 5.12 13.53 8.29
CA GLU A 121 4.99 14.60 9.26
C GLU A 121 4.13 14.18 10.46
N ARG A 122 2.99 13.52 10.20
CA ARG A 122 2.06 13.08 11.26
C ARG A 122 2.66 12.03 12.19
N VAL A 123 3.52 11.14 11.69
CA VAL A 123 4.22 10.15 12.52
C VAL A 123 5.53 10.70 13.11
N GLY A 124 5.97 11.90 12.71
CA GLY A 124 7.21 12.52 13.19
C GLY A 124 8.48 11.89 12.60
N LEU A 125 8.40 11.28 11.42
CA LEU A 125 9.51 10.62 10.74
C LEU A 125 10.05 11.51 9.61
N ASP A 126 11.07 12.31 9.93
CA ASP A 126 11.78 13.15 8.95
C ASP A 126 12.79 12.30 8.15
N LEU A 127 12.66 12.22 6.83
CA LEU A 127 13.58 11.45 5.98
C LEU A 127 14.09 12.28 4.80
N PRO A 128 15.38 12.15 4.44
CA PRO A 128 15.89 12.67 3.18
C PRO A 128 15.06 12.18 1.99
N ALA A 129 14.89 13.03 0.97
CA ALA A 129 14.11 12.68 -0.22
C ALA A 129 14.68 11.46 -0.98
N GLU A 130 15.97 11.17 -0.82
CA GLU A 130 16.62 9.99 -1.38
C GLU A 130 16.37 8.70 -0.57
N HIS A 131 15.82 8.78 0.63
CA HIS A 131 15.45 7.62 1.46
C HIS A 131 13.98 7.23 1.28
N ARG A 132 13.27 7.88 0.35
CA ARG A 132 11.88 7.60 0.04
C ARG A 132 11.69 7.24 -1.43
N PHE A 133 10.79 6.30 -1.68
CA PHE A 133 10.20 6.03 -2.97
C PHE A 133 8.68 6.06 -2.82
N THR A 134 8.06 6.90 -3.63
CA THR A 134 6.63 7.10 -3.70
C THR A 134 6.12 6.60 -5.05
N MET A 135 4.82 6.57 -5.27
CA MET A 135 4.30 6.14 -6.57
C MET A 135 4.73 7.06 -7.72
N ASP A 136 5.09 8.30 -7.42
CA ASP A 136 5.59 9.26 -8.42
C ASP A 136 7.02 8.96 -8.89
N ASP A 137 7.79 8.23 -8.09
CA ASP A 137 9.20 7.92 -8.35
C ASP A 137 9.39 6.65 -9.19
N TRP A 138 8.37 5.80 -9.27
CA TRP A 138 8.49 4.45 -9.81
C TRP A 138 7.18 3.92 -10.42
N GLY A 139 7.20 3.76 -11.74
CA GLY A 139 6.02 3.39 -12.51
C GLY A 139 5.60 1.92 -12.43
N ALA A 140 6.47 1.00 -11.99
CA ALA A 140 6.11 -0.42 -11.93
C ALA A 140 5.25 -0.76 -10.71
N GLY A 141 5.49 -0.09 -9.57
CA GLY A 141 4.77 -0.36 -8.33
C GLY A 141 5.12 -1.72 -7.72
N LYS A 142 4.80 -1.90 -6.43
CA LYS A 142 5.01 -3.20 -5.76
C LYS A 142 4.17 -4.25 -6.50
N PRO A 143 4.69 -5.49 -6.71
CA PRO A 143 5.85 -6.08 -6.05
C PRO A 143 7.18 -6.03 -6.86
N ASP A 144 7.34 -5.13 -7.83
CA ASP A 144 8.61 -5.00 -8.54
C ASP A 144 9.75 -4.61 -7.55
N PRO A 145 10.98 -5.15 -7.69
CA PRO A 145 12.01 -4.99 -6.66
C PRO A 145 12.85 -3.71 -6.78
N ASP A 146 12.79 -3.00 -7.91
CA ASP A 146 13.78 -1.97 -8.26
C ASP A 146 13.91 -0.86 -7.22
N ALA A 147 12.78 -0.40 -6.66
CA ALA A 147 12.78 0.65 -5.65
C ALA A 147 13.47 0.20 -4.35
N LEU A 148 13.27 -1.06 -3.94
CA LEU A 148 13.89 -1.61 -2.73
C LEU A 148 15.39 -1.85 -2.93
N VAL A 149 15.79 -2.37 -4.09
CA VAL A 149 17.20 -2.55 -4.46
C VAL A 149 17.94 -1.20 -4.47
N ARG A 150 17.33 -0.16 -5.06
CA ARG A 150 17.92 1.19 -5.06
C ARG A 150 18.06 1.77 -3.66
N LEU A 151 17.11 1.51 -2.74
CA LEU A 151 17.28 1.92 -1.34
C LEU A 151 18.46 1.19 -0.71
N ALA A 152 18.58 -0.12 -0.90
CA ALA A 152 19.69 -0.91 -0.39
C ALA A 152 21.05 -0.37 -0.87
N GLU A 153 21.15 0.00 -2.16
CA GLU A 153 22.34 0.62 -2.73
C GLU A 153 22.64 2.00 -2.13
N ARG A 154 21.62 2.85 -1.94
CA ARG A 154 21.77 4.19 -1.35
C ARG A 154 22.26 4.14 0.09
N PHE A 155 21.81 3.15 0.83
CA PHE A 155 22.24 2.92 2.21
C PHE A 155 23.58 2.16 2.31
N ASP A 156 24.16 1.70 1.20
CA ASP A 156 25.29 0.75 1.19
C ASP A 156 25.03 -0.46 2.13
N ALA A 157 23.77 -0.89 2.18
CA ALA A 157 23.33 -1.91 3.11
C ALA A 157 23.73 -3.31 2.60
N GLY A 158 24.29 -4.13 3.49
CA GLY A 158 24.53 -5.55 3.21
C GLY A 158 23.30 -6.44 3.41
N ALA A 159 22.34 -5.97 4.21
CA ALA A 159 21.08 -6.64 4.50
C ALA A 159 19.96 -5.61 4.66
N VAL A 160 18.75 -5.94 4.22
CA VAL A 160 17.56 -5.09 4.30
C VAL A 160 16.39 -5.87 4.86
N ALA A 161 15.78 -5.36 5.93
CA ALA A 161 14.47 -5.79 6.39
C ALA A 161 13.41 -4.84 5.78
N PHE A 162 12.49 -5.39 4.99
CA PHE A 162 11.39 -4.62 4.41
C PHE A 162 10.06 -5.04 5.05
N ALA A 163 9.56 -4.16 5.92
CA ALA A 163 8.34 -4.39 6.69
C ALA A 163 7.12 -3.72 6.02
N GLY A 164 6.04 -4.48 5.86
CA GLY A 164 4.80 -3.96 5.31
C GLY A 164 3.60 -4.85 5.60
N ASP A 165 2.40 -4.30 5.44
CA ASP A 165 1.13 -4.93 5.78
C ASP A 165 0.43 -5.59 4.57
N THR A 166 1.04 -5.51 3.38
CA THR A 166 0.52 -6.12 2.16
C THR A 166 1.39 -7.29 1.70
N LEU A 167 0.78 -8.24 0.97
CA LEU A 167 1.55 -9.33 0.36
C LEU A 167 2.56 -8.82 -0.67
N ASP A 168 2.29 -7.68 -1.30
CA ASP A 168 3.20 -7.11 -2.29
C ASP A 168 4.46 -6.56 -1.63
N ASP A 169 4.41 -6.14 -0.36
CA ASP A 169 5.62 -5.77 0.40
C ASP A 169 6.57 -6.96 0.56
N VAL A 170 6.04 -8.07 1.07
CA VAL A 170 6.83 -9.31 1.24
C VAL A 170 7.36 -9.81 -0.10
N LYS A 171 6.52 -9.82 -1.15
CA LYS A 171 6.95 -10.22 -2.49
C LYS A 171 8.02 -9.29 -3.08
N THR A 172 7.97 -7.99 -2.77
CA THR A 172 9.00 -7.04 -3.20
C THR A 172 10.37 -7.47 -2.65
N ALA A 173 10.45 -7.85 -1.38
CA ALA A 173 11.69 -8.34 -0.76
C ALA A 173 12.15 -9.69 -1.34
N VAL A 174 11.22 -10.61 -1.61
CA VAL A 174 11.53 -11.89 -2.27
C VAL A 174 12.08 -11.65 -3.67
N ASN A 175 11.43 -10.82 -4.46
CA ASN A 175 11.88 -10.46 -5.80
C ASN A 175 13.23 -9.73 -5.77
N ALA A 176 13.49 -8.92 -4.74
CA ALA A 176 14.78 -8.25 -4.55
C ALA A 176 15.90 -9.25 -4.25
N SER A 177 15.63 -10.30 -3.46
CA SER A 177 16.58 -11.41 -3.24
C SER A 177 16.97 -12.13 -4.55
N GLU A 178 16.04 -12.23 -5.51
CA GLU A 178 16.32 -12.82 -6.82
C GLU A 178 17.08 -11.86 -7.75
N ALA A 179 16.76 -10.56 -7.69
CA ALA A 179 17.32 -9.54 -8.56
C ALA A 179 18.71 -9.03 -8.12
N ASP A 180 18.99 -9.02 -6.83
CA ASP A 180 20.25 -8.56 -6.22
C ASP A 180 20.78 -9.60 -5.21
N PRO A 181 21.33 -10.73 -5.70
CA PRO A 181 21.75 -11.86 -4.86
C PRO A 181 23.00 -11.58 -4.01
N ASP A 182 23.65 -10.42 -4.19
CA ASP A 182 24.83 -10.01 -3.42
C ASP A 182 24.44 -9.39 -2.06
N ARG A 183 23.16 -9.07 -1.84
CA ARG A 183 22.60 -8.55 -0.58
C ARG A 183 21.51 -9.47 -0.04
N GLU A 184 21.28 -9.38 1.26
CA GLU A 184 20.19 -10.09 1.91
C GLU A 184 18.93 -9.23 1.99
N TYR A 185 17.78 -9.75 1.53
CA TYR A 185 16.49 -9.08 1.65
C TYR A 185 15.51 -9.94 2.44
N ARG A 186 15.01 -9.41 3.56
CA ARG A 186 14.05 -10.06 4.45
C ARG A 186 12.71 -9.34 4.38
N GLY A 187 11.69 -9.98 3.82
CA GLY A 187 10.32 -9.46 3.88
C GLY A 187 9.69 -9.74 5.25
N VAL A 188 9.18 -8.71 5.92
CA VAL A 188 8.51 -8.83 7.22
C VAL A 188 7.03 -8.43 7.06
N GLY A 189 6.13 -9.38 7.33
CA GLY A 189 4.69 -9.12 7.31
C GLY A 189 4.21 -8.46 8.61
N VAL A 190 3.44 -7.38 8.53
CA VAL A 190 2.86 -6.68 9.68
C VAL A 190 1.34 -6.86 9.70
N LEU A 191 0.77 -7.34 10.81
CA LEU A 191 -0.66 -7.71 10.91
C LEU A 191 -1.60 -6.54 11.25
N THR A 192 -1.19 -5.30 11.01
CA THR A 192 -2.00 -4.10 11.27
C THR A 192 -2.83 -3.65 10.07
N GLY A 193 -2.69 -4.32 8.91
CA GLY A 193 -3.38 -4.01 7.67
C GLY A 193 -4.63 -4.84 7.40
N GLY A 194 -4.91 -5.06 6.11
CA GLY A 194 -5.99 -5.94 5.66
C GLY A 194 -5.79 -7.43 5.98
N LEU A 195 -4.55 -7.83 6.31
CA LEU A 195 -4.20 -9.17 6.77
C LEU A 195 -4.00 -9.18 8.28
N THR A 196 -4.83 -9.95 8.99
CA THR A 196 -4.80 -10.01 10.46
C THR A 196 -4.89 -11.44 10.98
N GLY A 197 -4.41 -11.63 12.21
CA GLY A 197 -4.45 -12.90 12.94
C GLY A 197 -3.79 -14.07 12.20
N GLU A 198 -4.16 -15.28 12.61
CA GLU A 198 -3.55 -16.53 12.12
C GLU A 198 -3.74 -16.77 10.61
N ALA A 199 -4.84 -16.27 10.03
CA ALA A 199 -5.06 -16.37 8.59
C ALA A 199 -4.14 -15.44 7.81
N GLY A 200 -3.94 -14.20 8.28
CA GLY A 200 -2.99 -13.24 7.71
C GLY A 200 -1.55 -13.75 7.80
N ARG A 201 -1.13 -14.25 8.97
CA ARG A 201 0.19 -14.83 9.20
C ARG A 201 0.52 -15.92 8.19
N ARG A 202 -0.37 -16.91 8.03
CA ARG A 202 -0.20 -17.97 7.02
C ARG A 202 -0.10 -17.46 5.59
N LYS A 203 -0.76 -16.34 5.25
CA LYS A 203 -0.66 -15.75 3.90
C LYS A 203 0.71 -15.11 3.70
N PHE A 204 1.25 -14.40 4.68
CA PHE A 204 2.60 -13.84 4.64
C PHE A 204 3.68 -14.93 4.55
N GLU A 205 3.61 -15.95 5.40
CA GLU A 205 4.55 -17.09 5.37
C GLU A 205 4.57 -17.76 4.00
N ARG A 206 3.39 -18.01 3.40
CA ARG A 206 3.29 -18.57 2.04
C ARG A 206 3.83 -17.65 0.95
N ALA A 207 3.83 -16.34 1.18
CA ALA A 207 4.38 -15.36 0.26
C ALA A 207 5.90 -15.21 0.39
N GLY A 208 6.53 -15.91 1.34
CA GLY A 208 7.98 -15.89 1.56
C GLY A 208 8.44 -14.91 2.63
N ALA A 209 7.56 -14.50 3.55
CA ALA A 209 7.96 -13.65 4.67
C ALA A 209 9.01 -14.36 5.54
N ALA A 210 10.10 -13.66 5.86
CA ALA A 210 11.12 -14.13 6.79
C ALA A 210 10.59 -14.13 8.24
N ALA A 211 9.73 -13.17 8.57
CA ALA A 211 9.06 -13.06 9.84
C ALA A 211 7.67 -12.40 9.69
N VAL A 212 6.81 -12.58 10.70
CA VAL A 212 5.50 -11.92 10.77
C VAL A 212 5.29 -11.40 12.19
N VAL A 213 5.06 -10.09 12.31
CA VAL A 213 4.82 -9.39 13.58
C VAL A 213 3.38 -8.93 13.71
N ASP A 214 2.90 -8.79 14.94
CA ASP A 214 1.53 -8.34 15.20
C ASP A 214 1.40 -6.82 14.99
N SER A 215 2.46 -6.07 15.30
CA SER A 215 2.56 -4.62 15.11
C SER A 215 3.92 -4.20 14.54
N VAL A 216 3.94 -3.03 13.89
CA VAL A 216 5.21 -2.34 13.53
C VAL A 216 6.07 -2.04 14.76
N ASN A 217 5.44 -1.95 15.94
CA ASN A 217 6.13 -1.69 17.20
C ASN A 217 6.95 -2.88 17.70
N ASP A 218 6.74 -4.08 17.14
CA ASP A 218 7.49 -5.28 17.49
C ASP A 218 8.78 -5.44 16.63
N LEU A 219 8.99 -4.54 15.65
CA LEU A 219 10.18 -4.59 14.79
C LEU A 219 11.51 -4.48 15.56
N PRO A 220 11.66 -3.61 16.57
CA PRO A 220 12.90 -3.56 17.36
C PRO A 220 13.27 -4.91 17.98
N GLU A 221 12.31 -5.60 18.60
CA GLU A 221 12.55 -6.92 19.20
C GLU A 221 12.97 -7.94 18.14
N LEU A 222 12.30 -7.95 16.99
CA LEU A 222 12.65 -8.83 15.87
C LEU A 222 14.07 -8.57 15.34
N LEU A 223 14.44 -7.30 15.15
CA LEU A 223 15.69 -6.92 14.48
C LEU A 223 16.92 -6.97 15.40
N ASP A 224 16.73 -6.88 16.72
CA ASP A 224 17.80 -7.00 17.71
C ASP A 224 18.20 -8.47 17.98
N GLU A 225 17.35 -9.44 17.60
CA GLU A 225 17.60 -10.88 17.77
C GLU A 225 18.40 -11.51 16.62
N ASP A 226 18.57 -10.80 15.50
CA ASP A 226 19.29 -11.22 14.28
C ASP A 226 20.77 -10.81 14.25
#